data_AF-A0A645DJY7-F1
#
_entry.id   AF-A0A645DJY7-F1
#
_cell.length_a   1.000
_cell.length_b   1.000
_cell.length_c   1.000
_cell.angle_alpha   90.00
_cell.angle_beta   90.00
_cell.angle_gamma   90.00
#
_symmetry.space_group_name_H-M   'P 1'
#
loop_
_entity.id
_entity.type
_entity.pdbx_description
1 polymer ?
#
loop_
_entity_poly.entity_id
_entity_poly.type
_entity_poly.pdbx_seq_one_letter_code
_entity_poly.pdbx_strand_id
1 'polypeptide(L)'
;MFKPYHPDKTDWTREGDLKLVEIPNFCDLAMTSNDPYNRDRDQWPLFRTEGAEALMGKVRSFLDYVEARHTRPVLCFYLHPWEFHAMPAGMLDYGEAEVHPKSFITLNCGDVAVREMDRLLHALKQAGGVFKTAGALSDEY
;
A
#
# COMPACT_ATOMS: atom_id res chain seq x y z
N MET A 1 -7.10 1.92 13.25
CA MET A 1 -6.56 0.60 13.67
C MET A 1 -5.44 0.17 12.74
N PHE A 2 -4.48 -0.62 13.21
CA PHE A 2 -3.24 -0.98 12.46
C PHE A 2 -3.05 -2.49 12.27
N LYS A 3 -4.05 -3.29 12.66
CA LYS A 3 -4.10 -4.75 12.53
C LYS A 3 -5.47 -5.15 11.99
N PRO A 4 -5.63 -6.32 11.36
CA PRO A 4 -6.95 -6.82 11.00
C PRO A 4 -7.85 -7.01 12.22
N TYR A 5 -9.15 -6.81 12.05
CA TYR A 5 -10.15 -6.81 13.13
C TYR A 5 -11.56 -7.06 12.61
N HIS A 6 -12.46 -7.44 13.51
CA HIS A 6 -13.90 -7.41 13.26
C HIS A 6 -14.45 -6.04 13.66
N PRO A 7 -15.07 -5.26 12.75
CA PRO A 7 -15.51 -3.91 13.04
C PRO A 7 -16.80 -3.87 13.89
N ASP A 8 -16.99 -2.77 14.59
CA ASP A 8 -18.27 -2.43 15.21
C ASP A 8 -19.34 -2.09 14.16
N LYS A 9 -20.58 -2.47 14.45
CA LYS A 9 -21.73 -2.29 13.54
C LYS A 9 -22.10 -0.83 13.29
N THR A 10 -21.78 0.06 14.22
CA THR A 10 -22.16 1.48 14.19
C THR A 10 -20.98 2.42 13.96
N ASP A 11 -19.75 1.96 14.24
CA ASP A 11 -18.53 2.68 13.96
C ASP A 11 -17.44 1.72 13.45
N TRP A 12 -17.31 1.63 12.13
CA TRP A 12 -16.37 0.71 11.49
C TRP A 12 -14.91 0.96 11.87
N THR A 13 -14.56 2.13 12.44
CA THR A 13 -13.18 2.45 12.86
C THR A 13 -12.78 1.79 14.18
N ARG A 14 -13.75 1.16 14.87
CA ARG A 14 -13.61 0.51 16.16
C ARG A 14 -13.75 -1.00 16.03
N GLU A 15 -13.13 -1.72 16.96
CA GLU A 15 -13.29 -3.16 17.09
C GLU A 15 -14.69 -3.48 17.63
N GLY A 16 -15.30 -4.53 17.11
CA GLY A 16 -16.63 -5.04 17.43
C GLY A 16 -16.74 -6.51 17.08
N ASP A 17 -17.92 -6.94 16.62
CA ASP A 17 -18.27 -8.36 16.46
C ASP A 17 -18.99 -8.71 15.14
N LEU A 18 -18.92 -7.82 14.14
CA LEU A 18 -19.41 -8.15 12.81
C LEU A 18 -18.69 -9.38 12.25
N LYS A 19 -19.40 -10.22 11.49
CA LYS A 19 -18.81 -11.36 10.77
C LYS A 19 -18.09 -10.92 9.49
N LEU A 20 -17.24 -9.90 9.62
CA LEU A 20 -16.48 -9.27 8.55
C LEU A 20 -15.10 -8.94 9.10
N VAL A 21 -14.04 -9.35 8.40
CA VAL A 21 -12.68 -8.95 8.76
C VAL A 21 -12.30 -7.73 7.93
N GLU A 22 -12.04 -6.62 8.61
CA GLU A 22 -11.40 -5.45 8.00
C GLU A 22 -9.89 -5.67 8.00
N ILE A 23 -9.25 -5.47 6.84
CA ILE A 23 -7.79 -5.54 6.68
C ILE A 23 -7.30 -4.14 6.30
N PRO A 24 -6.80 -3.34 7.26
CA PRO A 24 -6.36 -1.99 6.97
C PRO A 24 -5.25 -1.97 5.93
N ASN A 25 -5.38 -1.05 4.97
CA ASN A 25 -4.29 -0.67 4.10
C ASN A 25 -3.12 -0.16 4.96
N PHE A 26 -1.90 -0.68 4.77
CA PHE A 26 -0.78 -0.24 5.62
C PHE A 26 -0.25 1.12 5.15
N CYS A 27 0.21 1.91 6.12
CA CYS A 27 0.94 3.14 5.91
C CYS A 27 1.94 3.34 7.06
N ASP A 28 2.93 4.22 6.88
CA ASP A 28 3.92 4.50 7.91
C ASP A 28 3.34 5.32 9.07
N LEU A 29 2.83 4.64 10.09
CA LEU A 29 2.19 5.26 11.26
C LEU A 29 3.17 5.95 12.23
N ALA A 30 4.47 5.69 12.11
CA ALA A 30 5.48 6.32 12.95
C ALA A 30 6.02 7.62 12.33
N MET A 31 5.89 7.80 11.01
CA MET A 31 6.31 9.00 10.32
C MET A 31 5.49 10.23 10.72
N THR A 32 6.18 11.34 11.01
CA THR A 32 5.56 12.67 11.03
C THR A 32 5.31 13.13 9.60
N SER A 33 4.03 13.31 9.25
CA SER A 33 3.61 13.76 7.93
C SER A 33 3.90 15.25 7.72
N ASN A 34 4.29 15.60 6.50
CA ASN A 34 4.28 16.98 5.99
C ASN A 34 3.11 17.24 5.02
N ASP A 35 2.28 16.24 4.74
CA ASP A 35 1.04 16.36 3.97
C ASP A 35 -0.16 16.62 4.90
N PRO A 36 -1.03 17.61 4.63
CA PRO A 36 -2.20 17.90 5.46
C PRO A 36 -3.18 16.72 5.63
N TYR A 37 -3.12 15.74 4.73
CA TYR A 37 -3.96 14.55 4.74
C TYR A 37 -3.17 13.27 5.06
N ASN A 38 -1.89 13.40 5.43
CA ASN A 38 -0.97 12.30 5.73
C ASN A 38 -0.74 11.29 4.60
N ARG A 39 -0.95 11.71 3.35
CA ARG A 39 -0.79 10.84 2.15
C ARG A 39 0.66 10.44 1.90
N ASP A 40 1.60 11.23 2.42
CA ASP A 40 3.02 10.91 2.37
C ASP A 40 3.41 9.72 3.26
N ARG A 41 2.51 9.23 4.13
CA ARG A 41 2.67 7.96 4.84
C ARG A 41 2.32 6.75 3.98
N ASP A 42 1.55 6.94 2.92
CA ASP A 42 1.02 5.86 2.12
C ASP A 42 2.13 5.18 1.31
N GLN A 43 1.85 3.93 0.94
CA GLN A 43 2.72 3.10 0.13
C GLN A 43 2.62 3.38 -1.38
N TRP A 44 1.50 3.93 -1.83
CA TRP A 44 1.22 4.13 -3.25
C TRP A 44 1.60 5.55 -3.66
N PRO A 45 2.26 5.76 -4.81
CA PRO A 45 2.80 4.79 -5.78
C PRO A 45 4.30 4.50 -5.59
N LEU A 46 4.76 4.47 -4.34
CA LEU A 46 6.15 4.71 -3.98
C LEU A 46 7.14 3.73 -4.61
N PHE A 47 6.78 2.44 -4.70
CA PHE A 47 7.67 1.41 -5.21
C PHE A 47 8.17 1.70 -6.64
N ARG A 48 7.34 2.35 -7.47
CA ARG A 48 7.73 2.69 -8.86
C ARG A 48 8.24 4.12 -9.00
N THR A 49 7.77 5.07 -8.18
CA THR A 49 8.21 6.47 -8.29
C THR A 49 9.53 6.74 -7.61
N GLU A 50 9.80 6.07 -6.47
CA GLU A 50 11.02 6.24 -5.66
C GLU A 50 11.81 4.93 -5.49
N GLY A 51 11.22 3.80 -5.85
CA GLY A 51 11.88 2.49 -5.85
C GLY A 51 11.45 1.59 -4.69
N ALA A 52 11.78 0.30 -4.82
CA ALA A 52 11.45 -0.72 -3.84
C ALA A 52 12.01 -0.41 -2.44
N GLU A 53 13.23 0.13 -2.37
CA GLU A 53 13.89 0.43 -1.10
C GLU A 53 13.21 1.58 -0.34
N ALA A 54 12.70 2.59 -1.05
CA ALA A 54 11.92 3.67 -0.45
C ALA A 54 10.65 3.11 0.22
N LEU A 55 9.96 2.19 -0.44
CA LEU A 55 8.81 1.51 0.15
C LEU A 55 9.19 0.58 1.30
N MET A 56 10.30 -0.14 1.19
CA MET A 56 10.81 -0.95 2.30
C MET A 56 11.17 -0.11 3.53
N GLY A 57 11.55 1.16 3.36
CA GLY A 57 11.69 2.12 4.46
C GLY A 57 10.40 2.27 5.27
N LYS A 58 9.28 2.50 4.58
CA LYS A 58 7.95 2.61 5.22
C LYS A 58 7.51 1.29 5.84
N VAL A 59 7.79 0.17 5.16
CA VAL A 59 7.52 -1.17 5.70
C VAL A 59 8.23 -1.36 7.03
N ARG A 60 9.55 -1.14 7.10
CA ARG A 60 10.33 -1.32 8.33
C ARG A 60 9.81 -0.44 9.47
N SER A 61 9.55 0.84 9.19
CA SER A 61 8.97 1.77 10.17
C SER A 61 7.62 1.28 10.71
N PHE A 62 6.75 0.77 9.84
CA PHE A 62 5.47 0.19 10.25
C PHE A 62 5.65 -1.10 11.06
N LEU A 63 6.57 -1.99 10.67
CA LEU A 63 6.87 -3.21 11.43
C LEU A 63 7.29 -2.84 12.86
N ASP A 64 8.25 -1.94 13.02
CA ASP A 64 8.72 -1.46 14.33
C ASP A 64 7.56 -0.88 15.16
N TYR A 65 6.68 -0.09 14.53
CA TYR A 65 5.51 0.50 15.18
C TYR A 65 4.55 -0.57 15.73
N VAL A 66 4.28 -1.62 14.96
CA VAL A 66 3.32 -2.67 15.31
C VAL A 66 3.91 -3.65 16.33
N GLU A 67 5.19 -4.02 16.16
CA GLU A 67 5.91 -4.92 17.05
C GLU A 67 6.11 -4.32 18.45
N ALA A 68 6.41 -3.01 18.53
CA ALA A 68 6.46 -2.28 19.80
C ALA A 68 5.12 -2.30 20.57
N ARG A 69 4.03 -2.68 19.91
CA ARG A 69 2.68 -2.85 20.47
C ARG A 69 2.28 -4.32 20.61
N HIS A 70 3.26 -5.24 20.56
CA HIS A 70 3.09 -6.68 20.75
C HIS A 70 2.00 -7.30 19.86
N THR A 71 1.89 -6.79 18.63
CA THR A 71 0.90 -7.25 17.65
C THR A 71 1.60 -7.84 16.44
N ARG A 72 1.00 -8.84 15.79
CA ARG A 72 1.51 -9.39 14.53
C ARG A 72 1.33 -8.36 13.39
N PRO A 73 2.40 -7.94 12.70
CA PRO A 73 2.27 -7.07 11.54
C PRO A 73 1.55 -7.74 10.37
N VAL A 74 0.69 -6.98 9.71
CA VAL A 74 0.04 -7.35 8.44
C VAL A 74 0.20 -6.18 7.48
N LEU A 75 0.82 -6.44 6.33
CA LEU A 75 1.05 -5.45 5.28
C LEU A 75 0.04 -5.69 4.14
N CYS A 76 -1.00 -4.87 4.07
CA CYS A 76 -1.96 -4.92 2.97
C CYS A 76 -1.55 -3.91 1.87
N PHE A 77 -1.22 -4.40 0.68
CA PHE A 77 -0.77 -3.58 -0.44
C PHE A 77 -1.94 -3.16 -1.35
N TYR A 78 -2.12 -1.86 -1.59
CA TYR A 78 -3.07 -1.33 -2.57
C TYR A 78 -2.33 -0.88 -3.84
N LEU A 79 -2.50 -1.64 -4.91
CA LEU A 79 -1.77 -1.49 -6.18
C LEU A 79 -2.72 -1.67 -7.34
N HIS A 80 -2.48 -0.98 -8.46
CA HIS A 80 -3.33 -1.10 -9.65
C HIS A 80 -2.65 -1.89 -10.77
N PRO A 81 -3.41 -2.73 -11.53
CA PRO A 81 -2.84 -3.50 -12.64
C PRO A 81 -2.22 -2.63 -13.75
N TRP A 82 -2.76 -1.43 -13.99
CA TRP A 82 -2.27 -0.53 -15.02
C TRP A 82 -0.85 -0.02 -14.75
N GLU A 83 -0.37 -0.10 -13.51
CA GLU A 83 1.00 0.34 -13.15
C GLU A 83 2.07 -0.50 -13.84
N PHE A 84 1.75 -1.74 -14.23
CA PHE A 84 2.66 -2.68 -14.87
C PHE A 84 2.60 -2.63 -16.40
N HIS A 85 1.89 -1.65 -16.97
CA HIS A 85 1.85 -1.42 -18.41
C HIS A 85 2.41 -0.03 -18.74
N ALA A 86 2.95 0.14 -19.95
CA ALA A 86 3.38 1.46 -20.41
C ALA A 86 2.16 2.38 -20.53
N MET A 87 2.08 3.37 -19.64
CA MET A 87 0.97 4.33 -19.63
C MET A 87 1.32 5.58 -20.46
N PRO A 88 0.36 6.14 -21.21
CA PRO A 88 0.60 7.35 -21.97
C PRO A 88 0.87 8.52 -21.02
N ALA A 89 1.85 9.34 -21.36
CA ALA A 89 2.24 10.52 -20.58
C ALA A 89 1.87 11.80 -21.33
N GLY A 90 1.75 12.90 -20.58
CA GLY A 90 1.39 14.20 -21.15
C GLY A 90 -0.12 14.36 -21.33
N MET A 91 -0.48 15.16 -22.32
CA MET A 91 -1.88 15.48 -22.65
C MET A 91 -2.54 14.31 -23.37
N LEU A 92 -3.67 13.87 -22.86
CA LEU A 92 -4.51 12.85 -23.48
C LEU A 92 -5.74 13.53 -24.07
N ASP A 93 -5.83 13.54 -25.41
CA ASP A 93 -6.98 14.05 -26.12
C ASP A 93 -8.07 12.98 -26.18
N TYR A 94 -9.25 13.30 -25.63
CA TYR A 94 -10.45 12.46 -25.64
C TYR A 94 -11.53 13.01 -26.58
N GLY A 95 -11.18 13.92 -27.49
CA GLY A 95 -12.06 14.55 -28.48
C GLY A 95 -12.95 15.66 -27.91
N GLU A 96 -13.59 15.42 -26.76
CA GLU A 96 -14.43 16.41 -26.07
C GLU A 96 -13.69 17.20 -24.99
N ALA A 97 -12.56 16.65 -24.52
CA ALA A 97 -11.72 17.25 -23.50
C ALA A 97 -10.30 16.72 -23.58
N GLU A 98 -9.37 17.49 -23.04
CA GLU A 98 -7.99 17.08 -22.80
C GLU A 98 -7.79 16.76 -21.32
N VAL A 99 -7.14 15.63 -21.03
CA VAL A 99 -6.79 15.22 -19.67
C VAL A 99 -5.28 15.26 -19.53
N HIS A 100 -4.81 15.95 -18.49
CA HIS A 100 -3.39 15.98 -18.11
C HIS A 100 -3.21 15.27 -16.78
N PRO A 101 -2.88 13.96 -16.76
CA PRO A 101 -2.56 13.27 -15.53
C PRO A 101 -1.35 13.94 -14.85
N LYS A 102 -1.38 14.02 -13.52
CA LYS A 102 -0.18 14.39 -12.78
C LYS A 102 0.93 13.40 -13.11
N SER A 103 2.17 13.88 -13.26
CA SER A 103 3.30 13.07 -13.73
C SER A 103 3.47 11.78 -12.94
N PHE A 104 3.33 11.83 -11.60
CA PHE A 104 3.48 10.66 -10.73
C PHE A 104 2.47 9.54 -11.03
N ILE A 105 1.33 9.83 -11.69
CA ILE A 105 0.34 8.82 -12.07
C ILE A 105 0.95 7.82 -13.04
N THR A 106 1.70 8.27 -14.05
CA THR A 106 2.25 7.41 -15.11
C THR A 106 3.76 7.24 -15.05
N LEU A 107 4.44 8.01 -14.20
CA LEU A 107 5.88 7.93 -13.99
C LEU A 107 6.30 6.50 -13.66
N ASN A 108 7.26 5.97 -14.42
CA ASN A 108 7.84 4.65 -14.21
C ASN A 108 6.82 3.48 -14.26
N CYS A 109 5.66 3.66 -14.88
CA CYS A 109 4.79 2.53 -15.23
C CYS A 109 5.45 1.63 -16.30
N GLY A 110 5.03 0.37 -16.37
CA GLY A 110 5.59 -0.63 -17.29
C GLY A 110 6.85 -1.29 -16.72
N ASP A 111 7.90 -1.42 -17.54
CA ASP A 111 9.09 -2.21 -17.20
C ASP A 111 9.79 -1.78 -15.90
N VAL A 112 9.78 -0.49 -15.57
CA VAL A 112 10.36 0.01 -14.31
C VAL A 112 9.55 -0.50 -13.13
N ALA A 113 8.22 -0.34 -13.14
CA ALA A 113 7.34 -0.86 -12.10
C ALA A 113 7.49 -2.39 -11.94
N VAL A 114 7.61 -3.15 -13.03
CA VAL A 114 7.82 -4.61 -12.96
C VAL A 114 9.14 -4.93 -12.23
N ARG A 115 10.25 -4.27 -12.58
CA ARG A 115 11.56 -4.49 -11.93
C ARG A 115 11.55 -4.09 -10.46
N GLU A 116 10.95 -2.96 -10.12
CA GLU A 116 10.87 -2.51 -8.72
C GLU A 116 9.92 -3.38 -7.89
N MET A 117 8.83 -3.87 -8.48
CA MET A 117 7.97 -4.85 -7.82
C MET A 117 8.72 -6.15 -7.55
N ASP A 118 9.50 -6.67 -8.50
CA ASP A 118 10.32 -7.87 -8.28
C ASP A 118 11.31 -7.68 -7.12
N ARG A 119 12.00 -6.53 -7.08
CA ARG A 119 12.90 -6.17 -5.96
C ARG A 119 12.18 -6.11 -4.62
N LEU A 120 11.00 -5.48 -4.59
CA LEU A 120 10.16 -5.38 -3.39
C LEU A 120 9.76 -6.76 -2.88
N LEU A 121 9.28 -7.64 -3.77
CA LEU A 121 8.86 -9.00 -3.41
C LEU A 121 10.04 -9.80 -2.83
N HIS A 122 11.24 -9.67 -3.40
CA HIS A 122 12.44 -10.31 -2.86
C HIS A 122 12.81 -9.76 -1.48
N ALA A 123 12.80 -8.44 -1.30
CA ALA A 123 13.11 -7.81 -0.02
C ALA A 123 12.11 -8.21 1.08
N LEU A 124 10.81 -8.26 0.76
CA LEU A 124 9.77 -8.73 1.69
C LEU A 124 9.98 -10.18 2.11
N LYS A 125 10.36 -11.08 1.18
CA LYS A 125 10.70 -12.47 1.53
C LYS A 125 11.94 -12.57 2.41
N GLN A 126 12.97 -11.79 2.09
CA GLN A 126 14.20 -11.76 2.89
C GLN A 126 13.95 -11.25 4.32
N ALA A 127 12.99 -10.34 4.49
CA ALA A 127 12.51 -9.88 5.79
C ALA A 127 11.60 -10.91 6.52
N GLY A 128 11.39 -12.11 5.96
CA GLY A 128 10.57 -13.17 6.57
C GLY A 128 9.08 -13.08 6.24
N GLY A 129 8.68 -12.24 5.28
CA GLY A 129 7.29 -12.09 4.88
C GLY A 129 6.68 -13.34 4.24
N VAL A 130 5.39 -13.59 4.55
CA VAL A 130 4.58 -14.64 3.94
C VAL A 130 3.43 -14.01 3.17
N PHE A 131 3.35 -14.28 1.87
CA PHE A 131 2.28 -13.74 1.02
C PHE A 131 1.00 -14.57 1.17
N LYS A 132 -0.11 -13.86 1.40
CA LYS A 132 -1.45 -14.44 1.48
C LYS A 132 -2.42 -13.59 0.67
N THR A 133 -3.43 -14.23 0.11
CA THR A 133 -4.61 -13.52 -0.38
C THR A 133 -5.41 -12.95 0.80
N ALA A 134 -6.20 -11.89 0.59
CA ALA A 134 -7.09 -11.36 1.63
C ALA A 134 -8.05 -12.42 2.21
N GLY A 135 -8.59 -13.32 1.37
CA GLY A 135 -9.46 -14.41 1.83
C GLY A 135 -8.75 -15.41 2.75
N ALA A 136 -7.56 -15.88 2.36
CA ALA A 136 -6.77 -16.75 3.22
C ALA A 136 -6.38 -16.09 4.55
N LEU A 137 -6.16 -14.77 4.57
CA LEU A 137 -5.90 -14.03 5.80
C LEU A 137 -7.17 -13.90 6.65
N SER A 138 -8.34 -13.69 6.05
CA SER A 138 -9.60 -13.58 6.81
C SER A 138 -9.96 -14.87 7.55
N ASP A 139 -9.55 -16.04 7.04
CA ASP A 139 -9.79 -17.32 7.72
C ASP A 139 -8.98 -17.46 9.04
N GLU A 140 -8.05 -16.54 9.32
CA GLU A 140 -7.25 -16.50 10.57
C GLU A 140 -7.85 -15.60 11.66
N TYR A 141 -8.95 -14.87 11.37
CA TYR A 141 -9.58 -13.88 12.25
C TYR A 141 -11.06 -14.18 12.45
#